data_AF-A0A7J6RVT8-F1
#
_entry.id   AF-A0A7J6RVT8-F1
#
_cell.length_a   1.000
_cell.length_b   1.000
_cell.length_c   1.000
_cell.angle_alpha   90.00
_cell.angle_beta   90.00
_cell.angle_gamma   90.00
#
_symmetry.space_group_name_H-M   'P 1'
#
loop_
_entity.id
_entity.type
_entity.pdbx_description
1 polymer ?
#
loop_
_entity_poly.entity_id
_entity_poly.type
_entity_poly.pdbx_seq_one_letter_code
_entity_poly.pdbx_strand_id
1 'polypeptide(L)'
;MHELKDEVKSTTFVYREKRWPLPGNLWKISIIHVMFCRAFEWLLPSYYTEDKPRSSLYNFFTAVWWWLWEHILDRQHGLSAAGMRPDSPFVEDIFHNQFVVPEGTYERIAAGEINAKQATITEFAKDGVVLSTGEQICCDAVVLGTGFEAAMEILPLECKEKLICDKGEGPWLYRHIVHPDFMHLGFVGWASTNISISTSTLQALWLAAIWKGTISTTASDMEHDIAKYRRWALERIPPTPQRPCTIFLYIDLYHDQLIEDLGVSKYLHGGLFDDFILYYPATYRPLVHELSIDRASPKPSTQ
;
A
#
# COMPACT_ATOMS: atom_id res chain seq x y z
N MET A 1 2.00 5.06 -21.43
CA MET A 1 1.40 6.01 -22.42
C MET A 1 2.42 6.78 -23.25
N HIS A 2 3.68 6.98 -22.79
CA HIS A 2 4.72 7.57 -23.63
C HIS A 2 5.19 6.60 -24.75
N GLU A 3 5.03 5.30 -24.54
CA GLU A 3 5.46 4.22 -25.45
C GLU A 3 4.52 3.97 -26.64
N LEU A 4 3.30 4.51 -26.62
CA LEU A 4 2.31 4.26 -27.68
C LEU A 4 2.23 5.39 -28.72
N LYS A 5 3.10 6.41 -28.62
CA LYS A 5 2.85 7.72 -29.25
C LYS A 5 3.09 7.74 -30.77
N ASP A 6 4.00 6.94 -31.28
CA ASP A 6 4.43 7.04 -32.68
C ASP A 6 3.57 6.21 -33.65
N GLU A 7 2.71 5.32 -33.12
CA GLU A 7 1.88 4.41 -33.95
C GLU A 7 0.37 4.49 -33.65
N VAL A 8 -0.07 5.26 -32.65
CA VAL A 8 -1.47 5.32 -32.23
C VAL A 8 -2.16 6.59 -32.71
N LYS A 9 -3.21 6.43 -33.52
CA LYS A 9 -4.01 7.53 -34.08
C LYS A 9 -4.81 8.31 -33.03
N SER A 10 -5.32 7.64 -31.99
CA SER A 10 -6.05 8.24 -30.88
C SER A 10 -6.00 7.35 -29.65
N THR A 11 -6.09 7.94 -28.46
CA THR A 11 -6.18 7.18 -27.21
C THR A 11 -7.32 7.68 -26.36
N THR A 12 -8.14 6.75 -25.88
CA THR A 12 -9.23 7.04 -24.95
C THR A 12 -9.00 6.30 -23.65
N PHE A 13 -8.90 7.05 -22.56
CA PHE A 13 -8.79 6.54 -21.20
C PHE A 13 -10.18 6.50 -20.56
N VAL A 14 -10.70 5.30 -20.32
CA VAL A 14 -12.00 5.08 -19.68
C VAL A 14 -11.77 4.76 -18.21
N TYR A 15 -12.41 5.52 -17.30
CA TYR A 15 -12.24 5.37 -15.86
C TYR A 15 -13.56 5.59 -15.12
N ARG A 16 -13.70 5.03 -13.91
CA ARG A 16 -14.92 5.16 -13.10
C ARG A 16 -14.90 6.41 -12.23
N GLU A 17 -13.76 6.62 -11.57
CA GLU A 17 -13.58 7.65 -10.56
C GLU A 17 -12.29 8.41 -10.85
N LYS A 18 -12.34 9.72 -10.62
CA LYS A 18 -11.14 10.56 -10.64
C LYS A 18 -10.33 10.26 -9.39
N ARG A 19 -9.02 10.24 -9.53
CA ARG A 19 -8.09 9.87 -8.46
C ARG A 19 -6.94 10.86 -8.42
N TRP A 20 -6.44 11.12 -7.22
CA TRP A 20 -5.28 11.96 -7.04
C TRP A 20 -4.04 11.23 -7.56
N PRO A 21 -3.20 11.87 -8.39
CA PRO A 21 -1.93 11.28 -8.77
C PRO A 21 -0.95 11.36 -7.61
N LEU A 22 -0.11 10.34 -7.45
CA LEU A 22 1.07 10.48 -6.60
C LEU A 22 2.15 11.23 -7.40
N PRO A 23 2.58 12.43 -6.95
CA PRO A 23 3.54 13.21 -7.71
C PRO A 23 4.93 12.62 -7.57
N GLY A 24 5.79 12.74 -8.59
CA GLY A 24 7.23 12.46 -8.41
C GLY A 24 7.88 13.41 -7.41
N ASN A 25 7.45 14.68 -7.44
CA ASN A 25 7.88 15.73 -6.52
C ASN A 25 6.66 16.49 -5.99
N LEU A 26 6.55 16.63 -4.67
CA LEU A 26 5.66 17.61 -4.06
C LEU A 26 6.37 18.96 -4.10
N TRP A 27 5.89 19.84 -4.99
CA TRP A 27 6.58 21.08 -5.37
C TRP A 27 8.02 20.82 -5.89
N LYS A 28 9.06 21.05 -5.07
CA LYS A 28 10.47 20.81 -5.41
C LYS A 28 11.10 19.66 -4.60
N ILE A 29 10.35 19.07 -3.68
CA ILE A 29 10.83 18.00 -2.82
C ILE A 29 10.35 16.67 -3.41
N SER A 30 11.26 15.75 -3.65
CA SER A 30 10.88 14.41 -4.11
C SER A 30 9.96 13.74 -3.09
N ILE A 31 8.87 13.16 -3.58
CA ILE A 31 7.84 12.54 -2.74
C ILE A 31 8.42 11.45 -1.83
N ILE A 32 9.51 10.81 -2.27
CA ILE A 32 10.23 9.79 -1.49
C ILE A 32 10.71 10.37 -0.16
N HIS A 33 11.24 11.60 -0.14
CA HIS A 33 11.72 12.23 1.09
C HIS A 33 10.60 12.68 2.02
N VAL A 34 9.36 12.74 1.52
CA VAL A 34 8.19 13.13 2.30
C VAL A 34 7.48 11.91 2.85
N MET A 35 7.34 10.85 2.04
CA MET A 35 6.59 9.65 2.40
C MET A 35 7.42 8.54 3.05
N PHE A 36 8.72 8.46 2.75
CA PHE A 36 9.58 7.39 3.27
C PHE A 36 10.36 7.89 4.48
N CYS A 37 9.66 8.39 5.49
CA CYS A 37 10.20 8.64 6.83
C CYS A 37 9.10 8.39 7.85
N ARG A 38 9.44 8.04 9.09
CA ARG A 38 8.42 7.72 10.10
C ARG A 38 7.54 8.92 10.43
N ALA A 39 8.08 10.13 10.34
CA ALA A 39 7.32 11.37 10.54
C ALA A 39 6.14 11.52 9.56
N PHE A 40 6.13 10.81 8.42
CA PHE A 40 4.98 10.80 7.51
C PHE A 40 3.73 10.18 8.14
N GLU A 41 3.89 9.20 9.02
CA GLU A 41 2.79 8.55 9.75
C GLU A 41 1.99 9.56 10.59
N TRP A 42 2.63 10.65 11.03
CA TRP A 42 1.95 11.72 11.75
C TRP A 42 0.94 12.47 10.86
N LEU A 43 1.05 12.38 9.55
CA LEU A 43 0.08 12.99 8.65
C LEU A 43 -1.08 12.04 8.33
N LEU A 44 -0.88 10.74 8.53
CA LEU A 44 -1.87 9.70 8.23
C LEU A 44 -2.84 9.51 9.39
N PRO A 45 -4.02 8.91 9.19
CA PRO A 45 -4.83 8.40 10.29
C PRO A 45 -4.03 7.44 11.19
N SER A 46 -4.37 7.34 12.48
CA SER A 46 -3.71 6.41 13.40
C SER A 46 -3.68 4.99 12.86
N TYR A 47 -2.53 4.33 12.98
CA TYR A 47 -2.36 2.93 12.63
C TYR A 47 -3.07 2.00 13.63
N TYR A 48 -3.33 0.75 13.25
CA TYR A 48 -4.12 -0.16 14.09
C TYR A 48 -3.44 -0.48 15.44
N THR A 49 -2.13 -0.30 15.57
CA THR A 49 -1.41 -0.52 16.83
C THR A 49 -1.46 0.68 17.76
N GLU A 50 -1.85 1.86 17.29
CA GLU A 50 -1.99 3.05 18.14
C GLU A 50 -3.28 2.96 18.97
N ASP A 51 -3.14 3.01 20.29
CA ASP A 51 -4.28 2.97 21.22
C ASP A 51 -4.79 4.37 21.63
N LYS A 52 -4.01 5.42 21.35
CA LYS A 52 -4.31 6.78 21.81
C LYS A 52 -4.95 7.58 20.69
N PRO A 53 -6.17 8.11 20.88
CA PRO A 53 -6.77 8.99 19.89
C PRO A 53 -5.96 10.29 19.78
N ARG A 54 -5.76 10.76 18.56
CA ARG A 54 -5.09 12.04 18.30
C ARG A 54 -6.02 13.21 18.67
N SER A 55 -5.44 14.31 19.15
CA SER A 55 -6.21 15.46 19.64
C SER A 55 -6.92 16.19 18.49
N SER A 56 -8.03 16.87 18.77
CA SER A 56 -8.76 17.63 17.74
C SER A 56 -7.92 18.71 17.09
N LEU A 57 -7.02 19.34 17.85
CA LEU A 57 -6.10 20.35 17.32
C LEU A 57 -5.13 19.74 16.29
N TYR A 58 -4.63 18.54 16.58
CA TYR A 58 -3.77 17.81 15.65
C TYR A 58 -4.51 17.41 14.37
N ASN A 59 -5.74 16.90 14.51
CA ASN A 59 -6.58 16.54 13.35
C ASN A 59 -6.89 17.77 12.48
N PHE A 60 -7.05 18.95 13.08
CA PHE A 60 -7.20 20.20 12.34
C PHE A 60 -5.94 20.54 11.53
N PHE A 61 -4.74 20.49 12.13
CA PHE A 61 -3.50 20.79 11.43
C PHE A 61 -3.20 19.81 10.29
N THR A 62 -3.45 18.52 10.49
CA THR A 62 -3.29 17.50 9.44
C THR A 62 -4.30 17.72 8.31
N ALA A 63 -5.56 18.06 8.62
CA ALA A 63 -6.55 18.41 7.60
C ALA A 63 -6.13 19.64 6.76
N VAL A 64 -5.62 20.69 7.40
CA VAL A 64 -5.08 21.87 6.70
C VAL A 64 -3.87 21.49 5.84
N TRP A 65 -3.01 20.61 6.32
CA TRP A 65 -1.85 20.12 5.57
C TRP A 65 -2.27 19.36 4.31
N TRP A 66 -3.22 18.43 4.42
CA TRP A 66 -3.76 17.71 3.26
C TRP A 66 -4.47 18.63 2.27
N TRP A 67 -5.23 19.59 2.76
CA TRP A 67 -5.84 20.62 1.91
C TRP A 67 -4.78 21.41 1.13
N LEU A 68 -3.64 21.77 1.75
CA LEU A 68 -2.53 22.41 1.04
C LEU A 68 -1.95 21.51 -0.07
N TRP A 69 -1.78 20.21 0.20
CA TRP A 69 -1.30 19.25 -0.79
C TRP A 69 -2.23 19.18 -1.99
N GLU A 70 -3.53 19.09 -1.78
CA GLU A 70 -4.53 19.07 -2.86
C GLU A 70 -4.44 20.30 -3.77
N HIS A 71 -4.15 21.48 -3.21
CA HIS A 71 -3.96 22.71 -3.99
C HIS A 71 -2.64 22.73 -4.74
N ILE A 72 -1.58 22.20 -4.13
CA ILE A 72 -0.27 22.07 -4.75
C ILE A 72 -0.35 21.09 -5.92
N LEU A 73 -0.92 19.89 -5.72
CA LEU A 73 -1.08 18.86 -6.75
C LEU A 73 -1.93 19.35 -7.92
N ASP A 74 -3.05 20.00 -7.63
CA ASP A 74 -3.92 20.55 -8.66
C ASP A 74 -3.22 21.62 -9.50
N ARG A 75 -2.43 22.50 -8.86
CA ARG A 75 -1.64 23.50 -9.59
C ARG A 75 -0.48 22.88 -10.37
N GLN A 76 0.21 21.89 -9.81
CA GLN A 76 1.36 21.25 -10.45
C GLN A 76 0.96 20.46 -11.69
N HIS A 77 -0.17 19.76 -11.64
CA HIS A 77 -0.63 18.88 -12.72
C HIS A 77 -1.79 19.47 -13.55
N GLY A 78 -2.29 20.65 -13.19
CA GLY A 78 -3.44 21.27 -13.85
C GLY A 78 -4.71 20.41 -13.79
N LEU A 79 -4.96 19.70 -12.68
CA LEU A 79 -6.04 18.70 -12.59
C LEU A 79 -7.41 19.33 -12.89
N SER A 80 -7.70 20.50 -12.33
CA SER A 80 -8.92 21.25 -12.56
C SER A 80 -9.05 21.71 -14.02
N ALA A 81 -7.94 22.14 -14.63
CA ALA A 81 -7.91 22.53 -16.04
C ALA A 81 -8.18 21.34 -16.98
N ALA A 82 -7.73 20.13 -16.59
CA ALA A 82 -8.03 18.89 -17.27
C ALA A 82 -9.41 18.31 -16.93
N GLY A 83 -10.18 18.91 -15.99
CA GLY A 83 -11.42 18.34 -15.48
C GLY A 83 -11.24 17.06 -14.64
N MET A 84 -10.00 16.77 -14.22
CA MET A 84 -9.56 15.54 -13.55
C MET A 84 -9.36 15.68 -12.04
N ARG A 85 -9.67 16.85 -11.44
CA ARG A 85 -9.63 17.02 -9.98
C ARG A 85 -10.65 16.08 -9.31
N PRO A 86 -10.22 15.20 -8.38
CA PRO A 86 -11.13 14.33 -7.63
C PRO A 86 -12.04 15.09 -6.67
N ASP A 87 -13.20 14.52 -6.38
CA ASP A 87 -14.18 15.09 -5.45
C ASP A 87 -13.88 14.71 -3.99
N SER A 88 -13.18 13.60 -3.76
CA SER A 88 -12.78 13.15 -2.43
C SER A 88 -11.45 13.76 -1.97
N PRO A 89 -11.26 13.96 -0.65
CA PRO A 89 -9.98 14.43 -0.10
C PRO A 89 -8.82 13.50 -0.43
N PHE A 90 -7.61 14.06 -0.58
CA PHE A 90 -6.40 13.28 -0.91
C PHE A 90 -6.09 12.20 0.14
N VAL A 91 -6.25 12.53 1.43
CA VAL A 91 -5.96 11.59 2.54
C VAL A 91 -6.89 10.38 2.58
N GLU A 92 -8.08 10.47 1.99
CA GLU A 92 -8.99 9.33 1.87
C GLU A 92 -8.69 8.54 0.58
N ASP A 93 -8.40 9.27 -0.50
CA ASP A 93 -8.08 8.67 -1.79
C ASP A 93 -6.75 7.91 -1.79
N ILE A 94 -5.79 8.34 -0.96
CA ILE A 94 -4.48 7.70 -0.85
C ILE A 94 -4.59 6.20 -0.53
N PHE A 95 -5.65 5.75 0.13
CA PHE A 95 -5.88 4.33 0.45
C PHE A 95 -6.39 3.46 -0.73
N HIS A 96 -6.76 4.04 -1.87
CA HIS A 96 -7.33 3.33 -3.03
C HIS A 96 -6.29 2.69 -3.98
N ASN A 97 -5.07 2.40 -3.51
CA ASN A 97 -3.88 2.12 -4.33
C ASN A 97 -3.55 3.27 -5.28
N GLN A 98 -2.53 4.04 -4.91
CA GLN A 98 -2.09 5.19 -5.69
C GLN A 98 -1.33 4.78 -6.95
N PHE A 99 -1.50 5.59 -8.00
CA PHE A 99 -0.75 5.43 -9.24
C PHE A 99 0.16 6.64 -9.41
N VAL A 100 1.41 6.35 -9.80
CA VAL A 100 2.28 7.37 -10.37
C VAL A 100 1.85 7.53 -11.82
N VAL A 101 1.36 8.73 -12.13
CA VAL A 101 0.95 9.07 -13.49
C VAL A 101 2.17 9.58 -14.25
N PRO A 102 2.40 9.14 -15.51
CA PRO A 102 3.48 9.69 -16.33
C PRO A 102 3.39 11.21 -16.43
N GLU A 103 4.55 11.87 -16.38
CA GLU A 103 4.63 13.33 -16.53
C GLU A 103 3.97 13.79 -17.84
N GLY A 104 3.24 14.91 -17.80
CA GLY A 104 2.54 15.44 -18.96
C GLY A 104 1.16 14.81 -19.25
N THR A 105 0.72 13.81 -18.48
CA THR A 105 -0.55 13.11 -18.80
C THR A 105 -1.77 14.04 -18.72
N TYR A 106 -1.87 14.86 -17.68
CA TYR A 106 -3.04 15.73 -17.49
C TYR A 106 -3.03 16.93 -18.42
N GLU A 107 -1.85 17.44 -18.76
CA GLU A 107 -1.65 18.48 -19.77
C GLU A 107 -2.14 18.00 -21.13
N ARG A 108 -1.86 16.75 -21.47
CA ARG A 108 -2.32 16.11 -22.71
C ARG A 108 -3.83 15.83 -22.70
N ILE A 109 -4.41 15.51 -21.55
CA ILE A 109 -5.88 15.44 -21.39
C ILE A 109 -6.49 16.82 -21.62
N ALA A 110 -5.95 17.87 -20.99
CA ALA A 110 -6.44 19.24 -21.15
C ALA A 110 -6.29 19.76 -22.59
N ALA A 111 -5.24 19.35 -23.31
CA ALA A 111 -5.03 19.66 -24.72
C ALA A 111 -5.91 18.83 -25.68
N GLY A 112 -6.65 17.83 -25.19
CA GLY A 112 -7.47 16.93 -26.01
C GLY A 112 -6.68 15.87 -26.77
N GLU A 113 -5.39 15.67 -26.47
CA GLU A 113 -4.59 14.58 -27.05
C GLU A 113 -4.97 13.21 -26.50
N ILE A 114 -5.45 13.18 -25.25
CA ILE A 114 -5.95 11.97 -24.59
C ILE A 114 -7.42 12.21 -24.25
N ASN A 115 -8.31 11.40 -24.82
CA ASN A 115 -9.73 11.48 -24.49
C ASN A 115 -9.97 10.82 -23.14
N ALA A 116 -10.33 11.59 -22.12
CA ALA A 116 -10.71 11.08 -20.81
C ALA A 116 -12.23 10.88 -20.74
N LYS A 117 -12.69 9.66 -20.46
CA LYS A 117 -14.12 9.31 -20.38
C LYS A 117 -14.46 8.69 -19.04
N GLN A 118 -15.18 9.42 -18.21
CA GLN A 118 -15.68 8.91 -16.93
C GLN A 118 -16.89 7.98 -17.16
N ALA A 119 -16.66 6.68 -17.28
CA ALA A 119 -17.69 5.67 -17.56
C ALA A 119 -17.20 4.24 -17.22
N THR A 120 -18.07 3.26 -17.44
CA THR A 120 -17.72 1.83 -17.49
C THR A 120 -17.97 1.28 -18.87
N ILE A 121 -17.22 0.24 -19.28
CA ILE A 121 -17.52 -0.52 -20.50
C ILE A 121 -18.66 -1.48 -20.17
N THR A 122 -19.76 -1.42 -20.92
CA THR A 122 -20.92 -2.30 -20.78
C THR A 122 -20.94 -3.43 -21.81
N GLU A 123 -20.38 -3.20 -22.99
CA GLU A 123 -20.37 -4.17 -24.08
C GLU A 123 -19.11 -4.02 -24.95
N PHE A 124 -18.57 -5.14 -25.42
CA PHE A 124 -17.61 -5.18 -26.53
C PHE A 124 -18.39 -5.34 -27.84
N ALA A 125 -18.35 -4.29 -28.67
CA ALA A 125 -18.93 -4.29 -29.99
C ALA A 125 -17.91 -4.77 -31.03
N LYS A 126 -18.38 -5.10 -32.23
CA LYS A 126 -17.51 -5.54 -33.33
C LYS A 126 -16.38 -4.55 -33.65
N ASP A 127 -16.67 -3.26 -33.57
CA ASP A 127 -15.76 -2.18 -33.97
C ASP A 127 -15.29 -1.33 -32.77
N GLY A 128 -15.44 -1.82 -31.53
CA GLY A 128 -14.98 -1.10 -30.33
C GLY A 128 -15.73 -1.46 -29.04
N VAL A 129 -16.06 -0.45 -28.22
CA VAL A 129 -16.73 -0.64 -26.92
C VAL A 129 -17.91 0.30 -26.75
N VAL A 130 -18.93 -0.15 -26.04
CA VAL A 130 -20.07 0.68 -25.59
C VAL A 130 -19.85 1.02 -24.13
N LEU A 131 -20.02 2.30 -23.81
CA LEU A 131 -19.93 2.82 -22.46
C LEU A 131 -21.29 2.84 -21.76
N SER A 132 -21.26 2.88 -20.43
CA SER A 132 -22.46 3.05 -19.58
C SER A 132 -23.22 4.36 -19.82
N THR A 133 -22.61 5.32 -20.51
CA THR A 133 -23.26 6.55 -20.97
C THR A 133 -24.07 6.35 -22.26
N GLY A 134 -23.99 5.18 -22.88
CA GLY A 134 -24.52 4.89 -24.22
C GLY A 134 -23.59 5.30 -25.37
N GLU A 135 -22.46 5.95 -25.08
CA GLU A 135 -21.46 6.32 -26.08
C GLU A 135 -20.72 5.07 -26.61
N GLN A 136 -20.61 4.94 -27.93
CA GLN A 136 -19.76 3.93 -28.56
C GLN A 136 -18.40 4.56 -28.92
N ILE A 137 -17.33 3.92 -28.48
CA ILE A 137 -15.95 4.28 -28.84
C ILE A 137 -15.44 3.26 -29.83
N CYS A 138 -15.15 3.68 -31.05
CA CYS A 138 -14.47 2.83 -32.02
C CYS A 138 -12.98 2.70 -31.67
N CYS A 139 -12.46 1.48 -31.63
CA CYS A 139 -11.05 1.23 -31.35
C CYS A 139 -10.58 -0.11 -31.93
N ASP A 140 -9.29 -0.16 -32.29
CA ASP A 140 -8.65 -1.37 -32.82
C ASP A 140 -8.17 -2.32 -31.70
N ALA A 141 -7.94 -1.77 -30.50
CA ALA A 141 -7.47 -2.52 -29.33
C ALA A 141 -8.03 -1.93 -28.03
N VAL A 142 -8.25 -2.81 -27.05
CA VAL A 142 -8.62 -2.45 -25.69
C VAL A 142 -7.59 -3.02 -24.72
N VAL A 143 -7.00 -2.16 -23.90
CA VAL A 143 -6.04 -2.56 -22.87
C VAL A 143 -6.71 -2.46 -21.50
N LEU A 144 -6.91 -3.60 -20.85
CA LEU A 144 -7.54 -3.67 -19.53
C LEU A 144 -6.48 -3.46 -18.42
N GLY A 145 -6.33 -2.22 -17.99
CA GLY A 145 -5.52 -1.85 -16.83
C GLY A 145 -6.25 -2.03 -15.50
N THR A 146 -6.96 -3.15 -15.31
CA THR A 146 -7.88 -3.38 -14.17
C THR A 146 -7.23 -4.06 -12.96
N GLY A 147 -5.91 -4.20 -12.95
CA GLY A 147 -5.16 -4.84 -11.86
C GLY A 147 -5.07 -6.36 -11.99
N PHE A 148 -4.79 -7.02 -10.85
CA PHE A 148 -4.55 -8.45 -10.77
C PHE A 148 -5.31 -9.06 -9.59
N GLU A 149 -5.70 -10.32 -9.74
CA GLU A 149 -6.21 -11.17 -8.67
C GLU A 149 -5.13 -12.16 -8.25
N ALA A 150 -5.08 -12.46 -6.96
CA ALA A 150 -4.15 -13.45 -6.44
C ALA A 150 -4.81 -14.84 -6.45
N ALA A 151 -4.26 -15.75 -7.25
CA ALA A 151 -4.72 -17.13 -7.30
C ALA A 151 -4.23 -17.90 -6.06
N MET A 152 -5.17 -18.38 -5.24
CA MET A 152 -4.90 -19.23 -4.07
C MET A 152 -5.32 -20.69 -4.29
N GLU A 153 -5.33 -21.16 -5.54
CA GLU A 153 -5.84 -22.48 -5.93
C GLU A 153 -5.08 -23.65 -5.30
N ILE A 154 -3.79 -23.46 -5.04
CA ILE A 154 -2.93 -24.43 -4.34
C ILE A 154 -3.37 -24.69 -2.89
N LEU A 155 -4.12 -23.76 -2.28
CA LEU A 155 -4.56 -23.92 -0.90
C LEU A 155 -5.79 -24.84 -0.80
N PRO A 156 -5.80 -25.80 0.14
CA PRO A 156 -6.98 -26.59 0.46
C PRO A 156 -8.20 -25.70 0.75
N LEU A 157 -9.40 -26.22 0.45
CA LEU A 157 -10.64 -25.47 0.65
C LEU A 157 -10.80 -24.97 2.10
N GLU A 158 -10.52 -25.84 3.08
CA GLU A 158 -10.57 -25.49 4.50
C GLU A 158 -9.63 -24.32 4.85
N CYS A 159 -8.43 -24.27 4.25
CA CYS A 159 -7.53 -23.13 4.42
C CYS A 159 -8.14 -21.85 3.84
N LYS A 160 -8.70 -21.92 2.63
CA LYS A 160 -9.31 -20.76 1.98
C LYS A 160 -10.50 -20.22 2.78
N GLU A 161 -11.36 -21.08 3.30
CA GLU A 161 -12.54 -20.68 4.08
C GLU A 161 -12.18 -19.94 5.38
N LYS A 162 -11.02 -20.24 5.97
CA LYS A 162 -10.52 -19.54 7.15
C LYS A 162 -9.75 -18.26 6.83
N LEU A 163 -8.95 -18.30 5.77
CA LEU A 163 -8.08 -17.18 5.37
C LEU A 163 -8.86 -16.06 4.69
N ILE A 164 -9.86 -16.42 3.88
CA ILE A 164 -10.65 -15.51 3.05
C ILE A 164 -12.02 -15.30 3.68
N CYS A 165 -12.30 -14.08 4.11
CA CYS A 165 -13.60 -13.69 4.67
C CYS A 165 -14.12 -12.43 3.97
N ASP A 166 -15.11 -11.72 4.53
CA ASP A 166 -15.59 -10.41 4.03
C ASP A 166 -15.76 -10.27 2.52
N LYS A 167 -16.75 -10.95 1.95
CA LYS A 167 -17.04 -10.90 0.50
C LYS A 167 -15.84 -11.29 -0.40
N GLY A 168 -14.92 -12.11 0.10
CA GLY A 168 -13.80 -12.65 -0.66
C GLY A 168 -12.45 -11.95 -0.41
N GLU A 169 -12.36 -11.10 0.62
CA GLU A 169 -11.12 -10.47 1.05
C GLU A 169 -10.31 -11.43 1.93
N GLY A 170 -9.07 -11.71 1.52
CA GLY A 170 -8.11 -12.47 2.32
C GLY A 170 -6.82 -12.71 1.55
N PRO A 171 -5.84 -13.41 2.15
CA PRO A 171 -5.79 -13.94 3.50
C PRO A 171 -5.61 -12.84 4.57
N TRP A 172 -6.35 -12.96 5.67
CA TRP A 172 -6.09 -12.19 6.90
C TRP A 172 -5.07 -12.93 7.76
N LEU A 173 -3.92 -12.30 7.99
CA LEU A 173 -2.75 -12.98 8.57
C LEU A 173 -2.14 -12.15 9.69
N TYR A 174 -1.69 -12.83 10.74
CA TYR A 174 -0.87 -12.23 11.77
C TYR A 174 0.45 -11.77 11.15
N ARG A 175 0.79 -10.50 11.40
CA ARG A 175 1.93 -9.80 10.78
C ARG A 175 1.94 -9.87 9.25
N HIS A 176 0.81 -10.10 8.59
CA HIS A 176 0.74 -10.36 7.14
C HIS A 176 1.56 -11.58 6.66
N ILE A 177 1.89 -12.53 7.55
CA ILE A 177 2.77 -13.67 7.25
C ILE A 177 2.12 -15.02 7.57
N VAL A 178 1.52 -15.21 8.75
CA VAL A 178 1.01 -16.53 9.20
C VAL A 178 -0.43 -16.47 9.70
N HIS A 179 -1.11 -17.62 9.72
CA HIS A 179 -2.41 -17.77 10.36
C HIS A 179 -2.28 -18.76 11.54
N PRO A 180 -2.89 -18.50 12.71
CA PRO A 180 -2.71 -19.33 13.91
C PRO A 180 -3.16 -20.80 13.73
N ASP A 181 -4.16 -21.05 12.89
CA ASP A 181 -4.57 -22.43 12.55
C ASP A 181 -3.63 -23.15 11.58
N PHE A 182 -2.78 -22.41 10.85
CA PHE A 182 -1.92 -22.93 9.79
C PHE A 182 -0.48 -22.50 10.01
N MET A 183 0.04 -22.68 11.22
CA MET A 183 1.39 -22.22 11.58
C MET A 183 2.53 -22.83 10.76
N HIS A 184 2.29 -23.90 10.00
CA HIS A 184 3.25 -24.50 9.07
C HIS A 184 3.22 -23.89 7.66
N LEU A 185 2.32 -22.91 7.43
CA LEU A 185 2.15 -22.19 6.17
C LEU A 185 2.48 -20.71 6.39
N GLY A 186 3.45 -20.20 5.63
CA GLY A 186 3.86 -18.80 5.66
C GLY A 186 3.69 -18.11 4.31
N PHE A 187 3.26 -16.85 4.35
CA PHE A 187 3.06 -15.99 3.20
C PHE A 187 4.12 -14.89 3.20
N VAL A 188 5.10 -15.01 2.30
CA VAL A 188 6.16 -14.00 2.12
C VAL A 188 5.91 -13.25 0.81
N GLY A 189 6.00 -11.92 0.85
CA GLY A 189 5.70 -11.05 -0.28
C GLY A 189 4.21 -10.78 -0.47
N TRP A 190 3.35 -11.22 0.46
CA TRP A 190 1.92 -10.97 0.39
C TRP A 190 1.54 -9.53 0.75
N ALA A 191 2.28 -8.92 1.67
CA ALA A 191 2.06 -7.55 2.09
C ALA A 191 2.32 -6.57 0.92
N SER A 192 1.35 -5.68 0.65
CA SER A 192 1.46 -4.66 -0.38
C SER A 192 2.35 -3.51 0.13
N THR A 193 3.57 -3.43 -0.43
CA THR A 193 4.59 -2.46 -0.05
C THR A 193 5.32 -1.85 -1.25
N ASN A 194 5.93 -0.69 -1.04
CA ASN A 194 6.74 0.03 -2.02
C ASN A 194 8.24 -0.37 -2.02
N ILE A 195 8.69 -1.21 -1.08
CA ILE A 195 10.05 -1.76 -1.00
C ILE A 195 10.01 -3.28 -0.75
N SER A 196 9.34 -4.00 -1.66
CA SER A 196 8.97 -5.41 -1.51
C SER A 196 10.13 -6.35 -1.22
N ILE A 197 11.34 -6.06 -1.73
CA ILE A 197 12.54 -6.87 -1.44
C ILE A 197 12.90 -6.81 0.04
N SER A 198 12.87 -5.63 0.64
CA SER A 198 13.22 -5.45 2.05
C SER A 198 12.15 -6.02 2.96
N THR A 199 10.87 -5.78 2.61
CA THR A 199 9.73 -6.39 3.28
C THR A 199 9.82 -7.90 3.28
N SER A 200 9.99 -8.51 2.11
CA SER A 200 10.05 -9.98 1.98
C SER A 200 11.24 -10.58 2.74
N THR A 201 12.37 -9.85 2.81
CA THR A 201 13.54 -10.27 3.58
C THR A 201 13.23 -10.30 5.07
N LEU A 202 12.63 -9.23 5.62
CA LEU A 202 12.22 -9.17 7.03
C LEU A 202 11.15 -10.21 7.34
N GLN A 203 10.16 -10.38 6.46
CA GLN A 203 9.14 -11.41 6.60
C GLN A 203 9.73 -12.82 6.65
N ALA A 204 10.71 -13.13 5.80
CA ALA A 204 11.37 -14.43 5.80
C ALA A 204 12.19 -14.67 7.08
N LEU A 205 12.89 -13.66 7.59
CA LEU A 205 13.62 -13.74 8.87
C LEU A 205 12.67 -13.95 10.05
N TRP A 206 11.57 -13.20 10.07
CA TRP A 206 10.51 -13.33 11.07
C TRP A 206 9.83 -14.71 11.02
N LEU A 207 9.50 -15.20 9.82
CA LEU A 207 8.91 -16.53 9.62
C LEU A 207 9.84 -17.64 10.13
N ALA A 208 11.14 -17.55 9.82
CA ALA A 208 12.11 -18.50 10.32
C ALA A 208 12.25 -18.45 11.85
N ALA A 209 12.08 -17.27 12.45
CA ALA A 209 12.13 -17.08 13.89
C ALA A 209 10.92 -17.71 14.60
N ILE A 210 9.70 -17.48 14.11
CA ILE A 210 8.50 -18.06 14.72
C ILE A 210 8.49 -19.60 14.58
N TRP A 211 8.94 -20.16 13.45
CA TRP A 211 9.07 -21.61 13.27
C TRP A 211 10.15 -22.26 14.15
N LYS A 212 11.19 -21.50 14.52
CA LYS A 212 12.18 -21.95 15.51
C LYS A 212 11.71 -21.80 16.96
N GLY A 213 10.53 -21.20 17.19
CA GLY A 213 10.01 -20.92 18.53
C GLY A 213 10.76 -19.81 19.26
N THR A 214 11.48 -18.94 18.56
CA THR A 214 12.18 -17.81 19.20
C THR A 214 11.25 -16.63 19.47
N ILE A 215 10.15 -16.52 18.72
CA ILE A 215 9.10 -15.52 18.94
C ILE A 215 8.03 -16.17 19.83
N SER A 216 7.80 -15.56 21.00
CA SER A 216 6.79 -16.03 21.95
C SER A 216 5.47 -15.33 21.69
N THR A 217 4.52 -16.03 21.06
CA THR A 217 3.16 -15.54 20.82
C THR A 217 2.18 -16.71 20.93
N THR A 218 0.97 -16.45 21.41
CA THR A 218 -0.10 -17.47 21.47
C THR A 218 -1.06 -17.34 20.29
N ALA A 219 -1.82 -18.39 19.98
CA ALA A 219 -2.87 -18.32 18.98
C ALA A 219 -3.88 -17.18 19.27
N SER A 220 -4.22 -16.98 20.55
CA SER A 220 -5.11 -15.91 20.99
C SER A 220 -4.53 -14.51 20.73
N ASP A 221 -3.21 -14.32 20.91
CA ASP A 221 -2.57 -13.03 20.61
C ASP A 221 -2.60 -12.74 19.11
N MET A 222 -2.34 -13.76 18.28
CA MET A 222 -2.39 -13.67 16.83
C MET A 222 -3.79 -13.35 16.32
N GLU A 223 -4.82 -14.05 16.83
CA GLU A 223 -6.22 -13.80 16.48
C GLU A 223 -6.66 -12.39 16.88
N HIS A 224 -6.23 -11.91 18.06
CA HIS A 224 -6.54 -10.57 18.53
C HIS A 224 -5.93 -9.49 17.62
N ASP A 225 -4.66 -9.65 17.24
CA ASP A 225 -3.96 -8.73 16.34
C ASP A 225 -4.60 -8.70 14.95
N ILE A 226 -4.93 -9.87 14.38
CA ILE A 226 -5.67 -9.99 13.12
C ILE A 226 -7.01 -9.24 13.21
N ALA A 227 -7.77 -9.44 14.28
CA ALA A 227 -9.05 -8.75 14.47
C ALA A 227 -8.90 -7.24 14.60
N LYS A 228 -7.83 -6.76 15.26
CA LYS A 228 -7.52 -5.33 15.41
C LYS A 228 -7.18 -4.70 14.06
N TYR A 229 -6.28 -5.30 13.30
CA TYR A 229 -5.94 -4.84 11.95
C TYR A 229 -7.17 -4.88 11.04
N ARG A 230 -7.94 -5.97 11.05
CA ARG A 230 -9.13 -6.11 10.22
C ARG A 230 -10.16 -5.03 10.49
N ARG A 231 -10.46 -4.71 11.76
CA ARG A 231 -11.38 -3.61 12.10
C ARG A 231 -10.90 -2.28 11.54
N TRP A 232 -9.63 -1.96 11.78
CA TRP A 232 -9.01 -0.74 11.27
C TRP A 232 -9.04 -0.67 9.73
N ALA A 233 -8.71 -1.78 9.06
CA ALA A 233 -8.69 -1.85 7.59
C ALA A 233 -10.09 -1.70 6.99
N LEU A 234 -11.13 -2.28 7.60
CA LEU A 234 -12.51 -2.13 7.16
C LEU A 234 -13.02 -0.68 7.33
N GLU A 235 -12.52 0.05 8.33
CA GLU A 235 -12.86 1.46 8.56
C GLU A 235 -12.09 2.42 7.65
N ARG A 236 -10.82 2.12 7.33
CA ARG A 236 -9.90 3.07 6.68
C ARG A 236 -9.64 2.76 5.21
N ILE A 237 -9.71 1.50 4.82
CA ILE A 237 -9.33 1.06 3.49
C ILE A 237 -10.60 0.73 2.69
N PRO A 238 -10.76 1.27 1.48
CA PRO A 238 -11.88 0.98 0.59
C PRO A 238 -12.02 -0.51 0.26
N PRO A 239 -13.22 -0.98 -0.12
CA PRO A 239 -13.45 -2.39 -0.48
C PRO A 239 -12.58 -2.80 -1.66
N THR A 240 -11.59 -3.66 -1.39
CA THR A 240 -10.67 -4.17 -2.40
C THR A 240 -10.07 -5.50 -1.94
N PRO A 241 -9.82 -6.46 -2.84
CA PRO A 241 -9.22 -7.75 -2.46
C PRO A 241 -7.88 -7.64 -1.74
N GLN A 242 -7.13 -6.55 -1.95
CA GLN A 242 -5.82 -6.29 -1.33
C GLN A 242 -5.92 -5.68 0.08
N ARG A 243 -7.11 -5.27 0.54
CA ARG A 243 -7.30 -4.67 1.87
C ARG A 243 -6.61 -5.46 2.99
N PRO A 244 -6.66 -6.81 3.06
CA PRO A 244 -6.01 -7.60 4.10
C PRO A 244 -4.48 -7.50 4.15
N CYS A 245 -3.85 -6.98 3.09
CA CYS A 245 -2.40 -6.89 2.97
C CYS A 245 -1.87 -5.48 2.73
N THR A 246 -2.74 -4.46 2.76
CA THR A 246 -2.37 -3.07 2.50
C THR A 246 -1.66 -2.47 3.71
N ILE A 247 -0.35 -2.20 3.55
CA ILE A 247 0.48 -1.55 4.56
C ILE A 247 1.42 -0.48 3.99
N PHE A 248 1.36 -0.19 2.69
CA PHE A 248 2.37 0.65 2.01
C PHE A 248 2.56 2.05 2.61
N LEU A 249 1.53 2.61 3.26
CA LEU A 249 1.60 3.90 3.96
C LEU A 249 2.20 3.82 5.37
N TYR A 250 2.21 2.63 5.97
CA TYR A 250 2.66 2.35 7.34
C TYR A 250 3.78 1.30 7.34
N ILE A 251 4.55 1.26 6.26
CA ILE A 251 5.53 0.21 6.03
C ILE A 251 6.66 0.21 7.06
N ASP A 252 7.04 1.40 7.50
CA ASP A 252 8.01 1.65 8.55
C ASP A 252 7.52 1.07 9.88
N LEU A 253 6.27 1.36 10.28
CA LEU A 253 5.67 0.78 11.47
C LEU A 253 5.57 -0.74 11.36
N TYR A 254 5.18 -1.26 10.19
CA TYR A 254 5.11 -2.70 9.96
C TYR A 254 6.48 -3.37 10.12
N HIS A 255 7.53 -2.82 9.50
CA HIS A 255 8.88 -3.36 9.65
C HIS A 255 9.40 -3.24 11.10
N ASP A 256 9.04 -2.16 11.80
CA ASP A 256 9.35 -2.00 13.21
C ASP A 256 8.72 -3.12 14.05
N GLN A 257 7.45 -3.48 13.79
CA GLN A 257 6.82 -4.63 14.45
C GLN A 257 7.60 -5.94 14.22
N LEU A 258 8.03 -6.21 12.99
CA LEU A 258 8.79 -7.43 12.69
C LEU A 258 10.15 -7.46 13.39
N ILE A 259 10.85 -6.33 13.45
CA ILE A 259 12.18 -6.24 14.05
C ILE A 259 12.07 -6.29 15.58
N GLU A 260 11.07 -5.64 16.17
CA GLU A 260 10.78 -5.69 17.61
C GLU A 260 10.40 -7.11 18.06
N ASP A 261 9.56 -7.83 17.29
CA ASP A 261 9.24 -9.24 17.56
C ASP A 261 10.49 -10.14 17.54
N LEU A 262 11.51 -9.75 16.77
CA LEU A 262 12.81 -10.43 16.71
C LEU A 262 13.77 -10.03 17.85
N GLY A 263 13.35 -9.13 18.74
CA GLY A 263 14.15 -8.65 19.88
C GLY A 263 15.15 -7.56 19.55
N VAL A 264 15.03 -6.92 18.38
CA VAL A 264 15.94 -5.88 17.92
C VAL A 264 15.28 -4.50 18.04
N SER A 265 16.05 -3.48 18.42
CA SER A 265 15.56 -2.10 18.51
C SER A 265 15.23 -1.54 17.13
N LYS A 266 14.07 -0.88 17.00
CA LYS A 266 13.71 -0.10 15.81
C LYS A 266 14.51 1.20 15.63
N TYR A 267 15.06 1.74 16.72
CA TYR A 267 15.83 2.98 16.71
C TYR A 267 17.31 2.69 16.48
N LEU A 268 17.91 3.43 15.55
CA LEU A 268 19.34 3.38 15.24
C LEU A 268 20.15 4.28 16.18
N HIS A 269 19.63 5.48 16.48
CA HIS A 269 20.28 6.47 17.34
C HIS A 269 19.52 6.69 18.65
N GLY A 270 18.44 5.95 18.89
CA GLY A 270 17.73 5.91 20.18
C GLY A 270 16.88 7.14 20.49
N GLY A 271 16.43 7.91 19.49
CA GLY A 271 15.64 9.11 19.73
C GLY A 271 14.81 9.59 18.53
N LEU A 272 14.03 10.66 18.76
CA LEU A 272 13.06 11.23 17.81
C LEU A 272 13.66 11.69 16.47
N PHE A 273 14.98 11.91 16.40
CA PHE A 273 15.64 12.23 15.14
C PHE A 273 15.56 11.09 14.12
N ASP A 274 15.45 9.85 14.59
CA ASP A 274 15.30 8.68 13.72
C ASP A 274 13.99 8.69 12.94
N ASP A 275 12.98 9.42 13.43
CA ASP A 275 11.68 9.49 12.76
C ASP A 275 11.73 10.34 11.48
N PHE A 276 12.72 11.22 11.36
CA PHE A 276 12.95 12.05 10.17
C PHE A 276 13.97 11.46 9.21
N ILE A 277 14.60 10.33 9.57
CA ILE A 277 15.55 9.66 8.69
C ILE A 277 14.78 9.00 7.55
N LEU A 278 15.33 9.13 6.34
CA LEU A 278 14.80 8.43 5.18
C LEU A 278 14.82 6.91 5.44
N TYR A 279 13.63 6.33 5.41
CA TYR A 279 13.40 4.91 5.51
C TYR A 279 13.98 4.22 4.27
N TYR A 280 15.20 3.70 4.41
CA TYR A 280 15.94 3.07 3.31
C TYR A 280 16.50 1.72 3.73
N PRO A 281 16.54 0.70 2.86
CA PRO A 281 17.00 -0.64 3.23
C PRO A 281 18.41 -0.68 3.83
N ALA A 282 19.32 0.19 3.36
CA ALA A 282 20.68 0.28 3.89
C ALA A 282 20.71 0.76 5.35
N THR A 283 19.75 1.57 5.76
CA THR A 283 19.57 2.08 7.13
C THR A 283 19.34 0.93 8.11
N TYR A 284 18.70 -0.16 7.66
CA TYR A 284 18.41 -1.35 8.48
C TYR A 284 19.43 -2.49 8.32
N ARG A 285 20.49 -2.32 7.51
CA ARG A 285 21.53 -3.33 7.31
C ARG A 285 22.22 -3.79 8.60
N PRO A 286 22.57 -2.91 9.57
CA PRO A 286 23.19 -3.35 10.82
C PRO A 286 22.32 -4.31 11.63
N LEU A 287 20.99 -4.13 11.57
CA LEU A 287 20.02 -4.93 12.31
C LEU A 287 19.92 -6.35 11.73
N VAL A 288 20.00 -6.50 10.41
CA VAL A 288 20.06 -7.82 9.76
C VAL A 288 21.35 -8.57 10.11
N HIS A 289 22.47 -7.87 10.27
CA HIS A 289 23.72 -8.48 10.71
C HIS A 289 23.60 -9.02 12.15
N GLU A 290 23.01 -8.25 13.06
CA GLU A 290 22.75 -8.69 14.45
C GLU A 290 21.89 -9.97 14.49
N LEU A 291 20.82 -10.01 13.69
CA LEU A 291 19.94 -11.19 13.55
C LEU A 291 20.67 -12.44 13.03
N SER A 292 21.69 -12.26 12.19
CA SER A 292 22.47 -13.36 11.61
C SER A 292 23.58 -13.88 12.52
N ILE A 293 24.15 -13.02 13.38
CA ILE A 293 25.29 -13.34 14.25
C ILE A 293 24.84 -14.05 15.53
N ASP A 294 23.75 -13.59 16.15
CA ASP A 294 23.28 -14.14 17.44
C ASP A 294 22.72 -15.56 17.34
N ARG A 295 22.43 -16.04 16.13
CA ARG A 295 21.91 -17.40 15.87
C ARG A 295 22.96 -18.41 15.41
N ALA A 296 24.18 -17.96 15.09
CA ALA A 296 25.30 -18.85 14.75
C ALA A 296 26.04 -19.39 16.00
N SER A 297 25.77 -18.82 17.18
CA SER A 297 26.40 -19.23 18.43
C SER A 297 25.37 -19.88 19.35
N PRO A 298 25.33 -21.22 19.48
CA PRO A 298 24.57 -21.82 20.58
C PRO A 298 25.18 -21.29 21.89
N LYS A 299 24.40 -20.57 22.70
CA LYS A 299 24.81 -20.21 24.06
C LYS A 299 25.23 -21.51 24.77
N PRO A 300 26.45 -21.62 25.31
CA PRO A 300 26.86 -22.82 26.03
C PRO A 300 25.92 -22.97 27.23
N SER A 301 25.31 -24.15 27.35
CA SER A 301 24.52 -24.52 28.51
C SER A 301 25.42 -24.43 29.75
N THR A 302 25.21 -23.42 30.58
CA THR A 302 25.75 -23.40 31.94
C THR A 302 25.04 -24.50 32.73
N GLN A 303 25.76 -25.60 32.95
CA GLN A 303 25.49 -26.55 34.04
C GLN A 303 25.82 -25.90 35.39
#